data_AF-A0A7J5WSL0-F1
#
_entry.id   AF-A0A7J5WSL0-F1
#
_cell.length_a   1.000
_cell.length_b   1.000
_cell.length_c   1.000
_cell.angle_alpha   90.00
_cell.angle_beta   90.00
_cell.angle_gamma   90.00
#
_symmetry.space_group_name_H-M   'P 1'
#
loop_
_entity.id
_entity.type
_entity.pdbx_description
1 polymer ?
#
loop_
_entity_poly.entity_id
_entity_poly.type
_entity_poly.pdbx_seq_one_letter_code
_entity_poly.pdbx_strand_id
1 'polypeptide(L)'
;MLQTATDEAWTMTQALEHLLAIEVDATDARRLAGRLRFACLPTTATLDSFDYDAAPGVDAALVRELGTCAYLESATNVLLVGPPGTGKTHLAVGLAHAAAHAGYRTYVTTAADLAARCHKAAIEGRWATTMRFFAGPTLLVIDELGYLPLPAEAASPCFRLWRNGI
;
A
#
# COMPACT_ATOMS: atom_id res chain seq x y z
N MET A 1 16.86 -0.11 -31.95
CA MET A 1 15.68 0.67 -32.39
C MET A 1 15.74 1.02 -33.86
N LEU A 2 16.58 1.99 -34.29
CA LEU A 2 16.66 2.31 -35.72
C LEU A 2 17.20 1.14 -36.57
N GLN A 3 18.20 0.42 -36.08
CA GLN A 3 18.72 -0.80 -36.74
C GLN A 3 17.70 -1.94 -36.80
N THR A 4 16.95 -2.17 -35.71
CA THR A 4 15.91 -3.22 -35.64
C THR A 4 14.74 -2.94 -36.59
N ALA A 5 14.32 -1.67 -36.67
CA ALA A 5 13.27 -1.24 -37.58
C ALA A 5 13.68 -1.33 -39.07
N THR A 6 14.95 -1.11 -39.39
CA THR A 6 15.49 -1.31 -40.74
C THR A 6 15.68 -2.78 -41.10
N ASP A 7 16.05 -3.62 -40.14
CA ASP A 7 16.24 -5.06 -40.35
C ASP A 7 14.90 -5.81 -40.52
N GLU A 8 13.84 -5.33 -39.86
CA GLU A 8 12.48 -5.91 -39.94
C GLU A 8 11.58 -5.21 -40.98
N ALA A 9 12.11 -4.27 -41.77
CA ALA A 9 11.38 -3.49 -42.78
C ALA A 9 10.07 -2.88 -42.25
N TRP A 10 10.10 -2.30 -41.05
CA TRP A 10 8.91 -1.71 -40.45
C TRP A 10 8.36 -0.56 -41.28
N THR A 11 7.05 -0.56 -41.48
CA THR A 11 6.33 0.61 -41.95
C THR A 11 6.43 1.73 -40.90
N MET A 12 6.28 2.99 -41.33
CA MET A 12 6.27 4.13 -40.39
C MET A 12 5.21 3.97 -39.29
N THR A 13 4.07 3.35 -39.61
CA THR A 13 3.02 3.05 -38.63
C THR A 13 3.50 2.05 -37.58
N GLN A 14 4.14 0.94 -37.96
CA GLN A 14 4.69 -0.04 -37.02
C GLN A 14 5.80 0.55 -36.14
N ALA A 15 6.67 1.37 -36.72
CA ALA A 15 7.69 2.08 -35.95
C ALA A 15 7.07 3.05 -34.93
N LEU A 16 6.01 3.77 -35.32
CA LEU A 16 5.29 4.67 -34.42
C LEU A 16 4.54 3.91 -33.32
N GLU A 17 3.86 2.81 -33.65
CA GLU A 17 3.17 1.94 -32.67
C GLU A 17 4.16 1.40 -31.63
N HIS A 18 5.33 0.94 -32.06
CA HIS A 18 6.36 0.45 -31.15
C HIS A 18 6.92 1.55 -30.24
N LEU A 19 7.20 2.74 -30.79
CA LEU A 19 7.65 3.88 -29.98
C LEU A 19 6.59 4.32 -28.96
N LEU A 20 5.31 4.33 -29.36
CA LEU A 20 4.20 4.63 -28.46
C LEU A 20 4.07 3.60 -27.35
N ALA A 21 4.20 2.30 -27.66
CA ALA A 21 4.17 1.25 -26.65
C ALA A 21 5.26 1.44 -25.58
N ILE A 22 6.47 1.80 -26.01
CA ILE A 22 7.60 2.04 -25.09
C ILE A 22 7.37 3.26 -24.19
N GLU A 23 6.79 4.34 -24.73
CA GLU A 23 6.47 5.51 -23.92
C GLU A 23 5.36 5.22 -22.91
N VAL A 24 4.37 4.39 -23.28
CA VAL A 24 3.32 3.91 -22.37
C VAL A 24 3.96 3.12 -21.22
N ASP A 25 4.79 2.13 -21.52
CA ASP A 25 5.48 1.30 -20.52
C ASP A 25 6.36 2.16 -19.59
N ALA A 26 7.12 3.10 -20.16
CA ALA A 26 7.97 4.02 -19.39
C ALA A 26 7.14 4.94 -18.49
N THR A 27 5.97 5.38 -18.94
CA THR A 27 5.06 6.21 -18.14
C THR A 27 4.47 5.41 -16.98
N ASP A 28 4.04 4.18 -17.21
CA ASP A 28 3.44 3.34 -16.17
C ASP A 28 4.47 2.89 -15.13
N ALA A 29 5.71 2.59 -15.56
CA ALA A 29 6.83 2.35 -14.66
C ALA A 29 7.12 3.57 -13.77
N ARG A 30 7.12 4.79 -14.33
CA ARG A 30 7.30 6.04 -13.56
C ARG A 30 6.17 6.25 -12.55
N ARG A 31 4.92 5.99 -12.93
CA ARG A 31 3.76 6.09 -12.03
C ARG A 31 3.85 5.10 -10.87
N LEU A 32 4.19 3.84 -11.17
CA LEU A 32 4.38 2.81 -10.16
C LEU A 32 5.53 3.15 -9.21
N ALA A 33 6.68 3.57 -9.72
CA ALA A 33 7.81 4.00 -8.91
C ALA A 33 7.43 5.15 -7.96
N GLY A 34 6.63 6.10 -8.45
CA GLY A 34 6.06 7.18 -7.63
C GLY A 34 5.16 6.66 -6.49
N ARG A 35 4.27 5.70 -6.79
CA ARG A 35 3.40 5.07 -5.77
C ARG A 35 4.20 4.30 -4.73
N LEU A 36 5.17 3.49 -5.15
CA LEU A 36 6.02 2.70 -4.24
C LEU A 36 6.88 3.60 -3.35
N ARG A 37 7.43 4.70 -3.90
CA ARG A 37 8.15 5.70 -3.10
C ARG A 37 7.25 6.36 -2.05
N PHE A 38 6.01 6.70 -2.43
CA PHE A 38 5.05 7.30 -1.50
C PHE A 38 4.60 6.29 -0.43
N ALA A 39 4.51 5.00 -0.75
CA ALA A 39 4.05 3.95 0.15
C ALA A 39 4.90 3.77 1.41
N CYS A 40 6.16 4.21 1.40
CA CYS A 40 7.08 4.07 2.54
C CYS A 40 7.14 2.62 3.05
N LEU A 41 7.18 1.64 2.13
CA LEU A 41 7.24 0.23 2.49
C LEU A 41 8.52 -0.04 3.32
N PRO A 42 8.41 -0.61 4.53
CA PRO A 42 9.55 -0.87 5.38
C PRO A 42 10.43 -2.03 4.88
N THR A 43 9.86 -2.91 4.05
CA THR A 43 10.56 -4.05 3.43
C THR A 43 10.06 -4.22 1.99
N THR A 44 10.75 -5.07 1.22
CA THR A 44 10.35 -5.48 -0.13
C THR A 44 9.47 -6.75 -0.13
N ALA A 45 8.80 -7.04 0.99
CA ALA A 45 7.97 -8.24 1.12
C ALA A 45 6.78 -8.20 0.14
N THR A 46 6.50 -9.32 -0.50
CA THR A 46 5.34 -9.50 -1.40
C THR A 46 4.46 -10.65 -0.92
N LEU A 47 3.22 -10.70 -1.38
CA LEU A 47 2.34 -11.84 -1.04
C LEU A 47 2.88 -13.16 -1.58
N ASP A 48 3.54 -13.13 -2.75
CA ASP A 48 4.14 -14.32 -3.37
C ASP A 48 5.34 -14.85 -2.59
N SER A 49 6.03 -13.98 -1.84
CA SER A 49 7.18 -14.37 -1.01
C SER A 49 6.80 -14.80 0.41
N PHE A 50 5.50 -14.94 0.71
CA PHE A 50 5.02 -15.33 2.04
C PHE A 50 5.09 -16.85 2.21
N ASP A 51 5.69 -17.28 3.32
CA ASP A 51 5.78 -18.70 3.69
C ASP A 51 4.54 -19.11 4.50
N TYR A 52 3.62 -19.81 3.82
CA TYR A 52 2.39 -20.32 4.45
C TYR A 52 2.65 -21.54 5.33
N ASP A 53 3.74 -22.29 5.12
CA ASP A 53 4.09 -23.44 5.95
C ASP A 53 4.55 -22.97 7.34
N ALA A 54 5.22 -21.81 7.41
CA ALA A 54 5.59 -21.14 8.65
C ALA A 54 4.39 -20.49 9.39
N ALA A 55 3.23 -20.35 8.75
CA ALA A 55 2.05 -19.69 9.30
C ALA A 55 0.75 -20.46 9.01
N PRO A 56 0.57 -21.68 9.55
CA PRO A 56 -0.54 -22.59 9.19
C PRO A 56 -1.95 -22.08 9.54
N GLY A 57 -2.06 -21.03 10.37
CA GLY A 57 -3.33 -20.37 10.67
C GLY A 57 -3.77 -19.33 9.63
N VAL A 58 -2.96 -19.07 8.60
CA VAL A 58 -3.26 -18.11 7.54
C VAL A 58 -3.91 -18.83 6.37
N ASP A 59 -5.12 -18.41 6.02
CA ASP A 59 -5.82 -18.91 4.85
C ASP A 59 -5.24 -18.29 3.56
N ALA A 60 -4.52 -19.09 2.78
CA ALA A 60 -3.92 -18.66 1.51
C ALA A 60 -4.97 -18.22 0.47
N ALA A 61 -6.17 -18.80 0.48
CA ALA A 61 -7.24 -18.41 -0.44
C ALA A 61 -7.73 -17.00 -0.13
N LEU A 62 -7.90 -16.69 1.15
CA LEU A 62 -8.27 -15.33 1.61
C LEU A 62 -7.16 -14.33 1.30
N VAL A 63 -5.88 -14.66 1.54
CA VAL A 63 -4.77 -13.75 1.21
C VAL A 63 -4.72 -13.45 -0.29
N ARG A 64 -4.94 -14.46 -1.14
CA ARG A 64 -5.02 -14.27 -2.60
C ARG A 64 -6.21 -13.40 -3.00
N GLU A 65 -7.36 -13.57 -2.37
CA GLU A 65 -8.53 -12.71 -2.59
C GLU A 65 -8.23 -11.26 -2.21
N LEU A 66 -7.65 -11.03 -1.02
CA LEU A 66 -7.22 -9.70 -0.59
C LEU A 66 -6.18 -9.10 -1.54
N GLY A 67 -5.28 -9.91 -2.11
CA GLY A 67 -4.31 -9.50 -3.13
C GLY A 67 -4.95 -8.90 -4.39
N THR A 68 -6.21 -9.24 -4.71
CA THR A 68 -6.95 -8.62 -5.83
C THR A 68 -7.35 -7.17 -5.57
N CYS A 69 -7.24 -6.70 -4.32
CA CYS A 69 -7.62 -5.37 -3.88
C CYS A 69 -9.13 -5.05 -3.96
N ALA A 70 -10.00 -6.03 -4.22
CA ALA A 70 -11.46 -5.82 -4.28
C ALA A 70 -12.03 -5.19 -3.00
N TYR A 71 -11.44 -5.49 -1.84
CA TYR A 71 -11.83 -4.90 -0.55
C TYR A 71 -11.63 -3.37 -0.48
N LEU A 72 -10.76 -2.80 -1.32
CA LEU A 72 -10.57 -1.35 -1.39
C LEU A 72 -11.74 -0.67 -2.11
N GLU A 73 -12.35 -1.33 -3.09
CA GLU A 73 -13.51 -0.80 -3.81
C GLU A 73 -14.74 -0.73 -2.91
N SER A 74 -14.89 -1.69 -2.00
CA SER A 74 -15.95 -1.73 -0.99
C SER A 74 -15.59 -0.99 0.31
N ALA A 75 -14.46 -0.28 0.36
CA ALA A 75 -13.94 0.40 1.56
C ALA A 75 -13.93 -0.49 2.82
N THR A 76 -13.66 -1.79 2.63
CA THR A 76 -13.68 -2.78 3.70
C THR A 76 -12.33 -2.80 4.42
N ASN A 77 -12.36 -2.73 5.76
CA ASN A 77 -11.14 -2.74 6.56
C ASN A 77 -10.62 -4.17 6.76
N VAL A 78 -9.31 -4.35 6.63
CA VAL A 78 -8.62 -5.62 6.91
C VAL A 78 -7.87 -5.49 8.23
N LEU A 79 -8.15 -6.41 9.17
CA LEU A 79 -7.45 -6.50 10.45
C LEU A 79 -6.71 -7.83 10.55
N LEU A 80 -5.39 -7.76 10.68
CA LEU A 80 -4.54 -8.93 10.86
C LEU A 80 -4.32 -9.18 12.35
N VAL A 81 -4.86 -10.27 12.88
CA VAL A 81 -4.76 -10.64 14.30
C VAL A 81 -4.03 -11.97 14.45
N GLY A 82 -3.07 -12.02 15.36
CA GLY A 82 -2.35 -13.26 15.68
C GLY A 82 -1.13 -13.03 16.55
N PRO A 83 -0.54 -14.08 17.13
CA PRO A 83 0.68 -14.01 17.95
C PRO A 83 1.84 -13.31 17.22
N PRO A 84 2.80 -12.68 17.93
CA PRO A 84 4.00 -12.13 17.30
C PRO A 84 4.75 -13.21 16.50
N GLY A 85 5.39 -12.81 15.39
CA GLY A 85 6.14 -13.74 14.54
C GLY A 85 5.34 -14.49 13.47
N THR A 86 4.01 -14.35 13.39
CA THR A 86 3.17 -15.02 12.37
C THR A 86 3.13 -14.31 11.00
N GLY A 87 4.07 -13.41 10.73
CA GLY A 87 4.17 -12.73 9.44
C GLY A 87 3.10 -11.66 9.14
N LYS A 88 2.40 -11.12 10.16
CA LYS A 88 1.41 -10.02 9.97
C LYS A 88 1.98 -8.80 9.23
N THR A 89 3.16 -8.34 9.64
CA THR A 89 3.86 -7.24 8.97
C THR A 89 4.17 -7.57 7.52
N HIS A 90 4.58 -8.80 7.22
CA HIS A 90 4.80 -9.26 5.85
C HIS A 90 3.53 -9.17 5.02
N LEU A 91 2.42 -9.72 5.53
CA LEU A 91 1.12 -9.68 4.84
C LEU A 91 0.64 -8.24 4.62
N ALA A 92 0.75 -7.39 5.65
CA ALA A 92 0.39 -5.98 5.57
C ALA A 92 1.21 -5.23 4.50
N VAL A 93 2.53 -5.44 4.46
CA VAL A 93 3.41 -4.85 3.43
C VAL A 93 3.12 -5.43 2.05
N GLY A 94 2.89 -6.75 1.96
CA GLY A 94 2.55 -7.42 0.71
C GLY A 94 1.24 -6.92 0.10
N LEU A 95 0.22 -6.68 0.93
CA LEU A 95 -1.04 -6.05 0.50
C LEU A 95 -0.82 -4.61 0.03
N ALA A 96 -0.02 -3.82 0.76
CA ALA A 96 0.32 -2.46 0.34
C ALA A 96 1.09 -2.42 -0.98
N HIS A 97 1.98 -3.39 -1.19
CA HIS A 97 2.71 -3.58 -2.44
C HIS A 97 1.75 -3.97 -3.58
N ALA A 98 0.89 -4.98 -3.38
CA ALA A 98 -0.10 -5.40 -4.38
C ALA A 98 -1.03 -4.24 -4.79
N ALA A 99 -1.53 -3.47 -3.82
CA ALA A 99 -2.36 -2.30 -4.09
C ALA A 99 -1.63 -1.19 -4.85
N ALA A 100 -0.33 -0.95 -4.58
CA ALA A 100 0.47 0.00 -5.34
C ALA A 100 0.66 -0.44 -6.82
N HIS A 101 0.82 -1.74 -7.06
CA HIS A 101 0.86 -2.33 -8.40
C HIS A 101 -0.49 -2.25 -9.12
N ALA A 102 -1.60 -2.46 -8.39
CA ALA A 102 -2.97 -2.29 -8.90
C ALA A 102 -3.35 -0.82 -9.18
N GLY A 103 -2.46 0.14 -8.90
CA GLY A 103 -2.65 1.55 -9.23
C GLY A 103 -3.08 2.44 -8.06
N TYR A 104 -3.34 1.87 -6.89
CA TYR A 104 -3.78 2.60 -5.71
C TYR A 104 -2.64 3.34 -5.02
N ARG A 105 -2.94 4.50 -4.44
CA ARG A 105 -2.01 5.19 -3.55
C ARG A 105 -2.05 4.51 -2.20
N THR A 106 -0.92 4.01 -1.72
CA THR A 106 -0.82 3.34 -0.42
C THR A 106 0.12 4.10 0.50
N TYR A 107 0.00 3.93 1.81
CA TYR A 107 0.94 4.46 2.79
C TYR A 107 1.05 3.51 3.97
N VAL A 108 2.27 3.17 4.37
CA VAL A 108 2.55 2.30 5.53
C VAL A 108 3.17 3.12 6.64
N THR A 109 2.69 2.94 7.87
CA THR A 109 3.23 3.60 9.06
C THR A 109 3.03 2.71 10.29
N THR A 110 3.80 2.96 11.34
CA THR A 110 3.52 2.36 12.65
C THR A 110 2.49 3.19 13.39
N ALA A 111 1.76 2.55 14.30
CA ALA A 111 0.80 3.24 15.16
C ALA A 111 1.50 4.31 16.04
N ALA A 112 2.73 4.05 16.46
CA ALA A 112 3.55 4.99 17.22
C ALA A 112 3.92 6.24 16.39
N ASP A 113 4.38 6.07 15.16
CA ASP A 113 4.73 7.19 14.26
C ASP A 113 3.50 8.03 13.91
N LEU A 114 2.38 7.37 13.63
CA LEU A 114 1.10 8.05 13.41
C LEU A 114 0.74 8.92 14.61
N ALA A 115 0.78 8.36 15.83
CA ALA A 115 0.46 9.08 17.05
C ALA A 115 1.41 10.27 17.29
N ALA A 116 2.72 10.07 17.11
CA ALA A 116 3.72 11.12 17.25
C ALA A 116 3.50 12.28 16.26
N ARG A 117 3.20 11.95 14.99
CA ARG A 117 2.91 12.96 13.96
C ARG A 117 1.61 13.73 14.26
N CYS A 118 0.58 13.05 14.74
CA CYS A 118 -0.67 13.66 15.17
C CYS A 118 -0.45 14.62 16.35
N HIS A 119 0.29 14.18 17.37
CA HIS A 119 0.61 15.00 18.55
C HIS A 119 1.38 16.27 18.16
N LYS A 120 2.43 16.12 17.36
CA LYS A 120 3.19 17.25 16.83
C LYS A 120 2.32 18.22 16.01
N ALA A 121 1.45 17.70 15.16
CA ALA A 121 0.55 18.51 14.35
C ALA A 121 -0.46 19.31 15.19
N ALA A 122 -0.91 18.77 16.32
CA ALA A 122 -1.79 19.47 17.26
C ALA A 122 -1.08 20.66 17.93
N ILE A 123 0.16 20.47 18.39
CA ILE A 123 0.96 21.53 19.01
C ILE A 123 1.28 22.65 18.00
N GLU A 124 1.64 22.27 16.78
CA GLU A 124 2.11 23.22 15.77
C GLU A 124 0.99 23.78 14.87
N GLY A 125 -0.28 23.54 15.22
CA GLY A 125 -1.44 24.07 14.49
C GLY A 125 -1.62 23.54 13.06
N ARG A 126 -1.02 22.38 12.74
CA ARG A 126 -1.06 21.76 11.40
C ARG A 126 -1.95 20.53 11.29
N TRP A 127 -2.81 20.30 12.28
CA TRP A 127 -3.73 19.16 12.36
C TRP A 127 -4.45 18.85 11.04
N ALA A 128 -5.12 19.86 10.45
CA ALA A 128 -5.91 19.67 9.23
C ALA A 128 -5.07 19.25 8.02
N THR A 129 -3.82 19.67 7.93
CA THR A 129 -2.90 19.28 6.87
C THR A 129 -2.40 17.85 7.08
N THR A 130 -2.08 17.49 8.33
CA THR A 130 -1.64 16.12 8.68
C THR A 130 -2.77 15.11 8.47
N MET A 131 -4.01 15.44 8.83
CA MET A 131 -5.16 14.55 8.58
C MET A 131 -5.42 14.37 7.09
N ARG A 132 -5.35 15.44 6.28
CA ARG A 132 -5.46 15.32 4.82
C ARG A 132 -4.37 14.44 4.21
N PHE A 133 -3.16 14.45 4.77
CA PHE A 133 -2.11 13.54 4.33
C PHE A 133 -2.48 12.08 4.58
N PHE A 134 -2.98 11.73 5.77
CA PHE A 134 -3.34 10.34 6.11
C PHE A 134 -4.65 9.87 5.48
N ALA A 135 -5.55 10.78 5.14
CA ALA A 135 -6.78 10.51 4.39
C ALA A 135 -6.57 10.38 2.87
N GLY A 136 -5.43 10.84 2.35
CA GLY A 136 -5.16 10.87 0.92
C GLY A 136 -4.88 9.53 0.23
N PRO A 137 -4.21 8.54 0.86
CA PRO A 137 -4.02 7.20 0.29
C PRO A 137 -5.35 6.43 0.28
N THR A 138 -5.54 5.60 -0.74
CA THR A 138 -6.67 4.64 -0.79
C THR A 138 -6.48 3.52 0.24
N LEU A 139 -5.24 3.13 0.50
CA LEU A 139 -4.89 2.16 1.54
C LEU A 139 -3.89 2.77 2.52
N LEU A 140 -4.31 2.94 3.77
CA LEU A 140 -3.45 3.29 4.89
C LEU A 140 -3.23 2.06 5.75
N VAL A 141 -2.00 1.55 5.77
CA VAL A 141 -1.59 0.44 6.62
C VAL A 141 -0.98 0.99 7.90
N ILE A 142 -1.49 0.51 9.04
CA ILE A 142 -0.98 0.85 10.36
C ILE A 142 -0.53 -0.43 11.04
N ASP A 143 0.78 -0.59 11.19
CA ASP A 143 1.37 -1.73 11.88
C ASP A 143 1.62 -1.42 13.37
N GLU A 144 1.95 -2.45 14.14
CA GLU A 144 2.37 -2.36 15.54
C GLU A 144 1.31 -1.77 16.49
N LEU A 145 0.03 -1.90 16.13
CA LEU A 145 -1.10 -1.45 16.94
C LEU A 145 -1.11 -2.00 18.39
N GLY A 146 -0.47 -3.15 18.62
CA GLY A 146 -0.39 -3.82 19.92
C GLY A 146 0.55 -3.15 20.95
N TYR A 147 1.35 -2.16 20.55
CA TYR A 147 2.37 -1.55 21.42
C TYR A 147 2.02 -0.15 21.95
N LEU A 148 0.86 0.41 21.58
CA LEU A 148 0.42 1.64 22.24
C LEU A 148 0.04 1.35 23.70
N PRO A 149 0.58 2.11 24.67
CA PRO A 149 -0.02 2.16 25.99
C PRO A 149 -1.39 2.81 25.82
N LEU A 150 -2.42 1.99 25.63
CA LEU A 150 -3.80 2.45 25.66
C LEU A 150 -4.15 2.65 27.14
N PRO A 151 -4.22 3.89 27.69
CA PRO A 151 -5.09 4.08 28.85
C PRO A 151 -6.48 3.58 28.43
N ALA A 152 -7.19 2.90 29.33
CA ALA A 152 -8.43 2.19 29.00
C ALA A 152 -9.51 3.07 28.30
N GLU A 153 -9.39 4.40 28.36
CA GLU A 153 -10.22 5.37 27.64
C GLU A 153 -9.78 5.70 26.19
N ALA A 154 -8.54 5.40 25.81
CA ALA A 154 -7.99 5.66 24.46
C ALA A 154 -8.24 4.53 23.45
N ALA A 155 -8.90 3.45 23.85
CA ALA A 155 -9.42 2.46 22.89
C ALA A 155 -10.53 3.06 21.99
N SER A 156 -11.11 4.21 22.36
CA SER A 156 -12.27 4.82 21.69
C SER A 156 -11.98 5.91 20.64
N PRO A 157 -10.90 6.73 20.70
CA PRO A 157 -10.66 7.76 19.68
C PRO A 157 -10.10 7.22 18.37
N CYS A 158 -9.28 6.15 18.39
CA CYS A 158 -8.77 5.53 17.18
C CYS A 158 -9.93 5.02 16.31
N PHE A 159 -10.94 4.34 16.89
CA PHE A 159 -12.13 3.87 16.18
C PHE A 159 -13.03 4.98 15.61
N ARG A 160 -13.00 6.20 16.16
CA ARG A 160 -13.90 7.29 15.74
C ARG A 160 -13.47 7.97 14.43
N LEU A 161 -12.18 7.84 14.06
CA LEU A 161 -11.66 8.29 12.76
C LEU A 161 -12.06 7.34 11.60
N TRP A 162 -12.29 6.05 11.86
CA TRP A 162 -12.61 5.05 10.83
C TRP A 162 -14.12 4.81 10.63
N ARG A 163 -14.98 5.39 11.48
CA ARG A 163 -16.45 5.20 11.42
C ARG A 163 -17.19 6.34 10.74
N ASN A 164 -16.61 7.53 10.64
CA ASN A 164 -17.19 8.61 9.86
C ASN A 164 -16.48 8.63 8.52
N GLY A 165 -17.15 8.04 7.52
CA GLY A 165 -16.66 7.99 6.15
C GLY A 165 -16.02 9.31 5.73
N ILE A 166 -14.76 9.18 5.33
CA ILE A 166 -14.10 10.06 4.38
C ILE A 166 -14.07 9.32 3.05
#